data_AF-A0A482RLH5-F1
#
_entry.id   AF-A0A482RLH5-F1
#
_cell.length_a   1.000
_cell.length_b   1.000
_cell.length_c   1.000
_cell.angle_alpha   90.00
_cell.angle_beta   90.00
_cell.angle_gamma   90.00
#
_symmetry.space_group_name_H-M   'P 1'
#
loop_
_entity.id
_entity.type
_entity.pdbx_description
1 polymer ?
#
loop_
_entity_poly.entity_id
_entity_poly.type
_entity_poly.pdbx_seq_one_letter_code
_entity_poly.pdbx_strand_id
1 'polypeptide(L)'
;MQALKCSDIYAFTARMSLLFQLITVFPLLLLIIRTQVCGLLFKTAWPGFWKVATLNALVMALTFTLAALDLQISSVLRFTGAIGGISLIFAVPVAIDVLTKRKEGSAWVGTYVLHGIIMAIGILFFILQFVNA
;
A
#
# COMPACT_ATOMS: atom_id res chain seq x y z
N MET A 1 0.46 24.18 -1.62
CA MET A 1 1.90 24.12 -1.25
C MET A 1 2.73 24.76 -2.37
N GLN A 2 2.76 26.10 -2.42
CA GLN A 2 3.44 26.88 -3.46
C GLN A 2 4.30 27.98 -2.80
N ALA A 3 4.92 27.67 -1.66
CA ALA A 3 5.46 28.66 -0.73
C ALA A 3 6.98 28.53 -0.44
N LEU A 4 7.76 27.82 -1.28
CA LEU A 4 9.23 27.96 -1.23
C LEU A 4 9.72 28.47 -2.58
N LYS A 5 10.14 29.72 -2.60
CA LYS A 5 10.70 30.45 -3.74
C LYS A 5 12.01 29.81 -4.17
N CYS A 6 12.37 29.98 -5.44
CA CYS A 6 13.54 29.40 -6.13
C CYS A 6 14.93 29.83 -5.60
N SER A 7 15.05 30.31 -4.36
CA SER A 7 16.32 30.72 -3.75
C SER A 7 16.43 30.34 -2.26
N ASP A 8 15.66 29.36 -1.79
CA ASP A 8 15.85 28.81 -0.44
C ASP A 8 16.80 27.62 -0.51
N ILE A 9 18.06 27.84 -0.11
CA ILE A 9 19.10 26.80 -0.03
C ILE A 9 18.61 25.59 0.78
N TYR A 10 17.76 25.83 1.79
CA TYR A 10 17.10 24.79 2.58
C TYR A 10 16.10 23.96 1.77
N ALA A 11 15.28 24.59 0.92
CA ALA A 11 14.34 23.90 0.02
C ALA A 11 15.08 23.04 -1.00
N PHE A 12 16.16 23.58 -1.56
CA PHE A 12 16.99 22.88 -2.52
C PHE A 12 17.67 21.67 -1.88
N THR A 13 18.29 21.86 -0.71
CA THR A 13 18.92 20.78 0.05
C THR A 13 17.89 19.70 0.41
N ALA A 14 16.70 20.07 0.87
CA ALA A 14 15.64 19.11 1.19
C ALA A 14 15.21 18.30 -0.04
N ARG A 15 15.02 18.94 -1.20
CA ARG A 15 14.68 18.25 -2.45
C ARG A 15 15.79 17.32 -2.92
N MET A 16 17.04 17.73 -2.78
CA MET A 16 18.18 16.88 -3.12
C MET A 16 18.27 15.66 -2.20
N SER A 17 18.11 15.84 -0.89
CA SER A 17 18.06 14.72 0.05
C SER A 17 16.91 13.76 -0.23
N LEU A 18 15.71 14.28 -0.54
CA LEU A 18 14.56 13.45 -0.94
C LEU A 18 14.82 12.71 -2.25
N LEU A 19 15.52 13.32 -3.21
CA LEU A 19 15.90 12.68 -4.46
C LEU A 19 16.88 11.53 -4.23
N PHE A 20 17.91 11.72 -3.39
CA PHE A 20 18.81 10.63 -2.99
C PHE A 20 18.08 9.49 -2.28
N GLN A 21 17.12 9.82 -1.40
CA GLN A 21 16.27 8.82 -0.76
C GLN A 21 15.43 8.05 -1.78
N LEU A 22 14.79 8.73 -2.75
CA LEU A 22 13.99 8.08 -3.78
C LEU A 22 14.82 7.18 -4.69
N ILE A 23 16.03 7.58 -5.09
CA ILE A 23 16.93 6.77 -5.92
C ILE A 23 17.28 5.45 -5.22
N THR A 24 17.46 5.46 -3.90
CA THR A 24 17.86 4.27 -3.14
C THR A 24 16.68 3.40 -2.73
N VAL A 25 15.56 4.01 -2.35
CA VAL A 25 14.36 3.29 -1.88
C VAL A 25 13.56 2.69 -3.03
N PHE A 26 13.48 3.37 -4.18
CA PHE A 26 12.67 2.90 -5.30
C PHE A 26 13.11 1.50 -5.84
N PRO A 27 14.41 1.22 -6.05
CA PRO A 27 14.87 -0.12 -6.43
C PRO A 27 14.55 -1.19 -5.38
N LEU A 28 14.66 -0.86 -4.10
CA LEU A 28 14.32 -1.78 -3.01
C LEU A 28 12.83 -2.13 -3.01
N LEU A 29 11.95 -1.14 -3.22
CA LEU A 29 10.51 -1.36 -3.33
C LEU A 29 10.16 -2.25 -4.53
N LEU A 30 10.79 -2.03 -5.69
CA LEU A 30 10.59 -2.88 -6.87
C LEU A 30 11.01 -4.34 -6.62
N LEU A 31 12.12 -4.55 -5.90
CA LEU A 31 12.55 -5.89 -5.51
C LEU A 31 11.53 -6.57 -4.59
N ILE A 32 11.02 -5.85 -3.58
CA ILE A 32 9.98 -6.37 -2.66
C ILE A 32 8.70 -6.71 -3.42
N ILE A 33 8.20 -5.81 -4.28
CA ILE A 33 6.98 -6.07 -5.05
C ILE A 33 7.18 -7.28 -5.95
N ARG A 34 8.33 -7.39 -6.63
CA ARG A 34 8.65 -8.54 -7.47
C ARG A 34 8.64 -9.84 -6.67
N THR A 35 9.31 -9.89 -5.51
CA THR A 35 9.38 -11.11 -4.69
C THR A 35 8.02 -11.49 -4.12
N GLN A 36 7.24 -10.53 -3.62
CA GLN A 36 5.91 -10.78 -3.05
C GLN A 36 4.91 -11.23 -4.11
N VAL A 37 4.89 -10.58 -5.29
CA VAL A 37 3.99 -10.96 -6.38
C VAL A 37 4.38 -12.30 -7.00
N CYS A 38 5.67 -12.57 -7.19
CA CYS A 38 6.13 -13.89 -7.66
C CYS A 38 5.86 -14.99 -6.63
N GLY A 39 6.04 -14.71 -5.35
CA GLY A 39 5.72 -15.62 -4.25
C GLY A 39 4.24 -15.98 -4.20
N LEU A 40 3.36 -14.99 -4.34
CA LEU A 40 1.91 -15.18 -4.32
C LEU A 40 1.39 -15.92 -5.56
N LEU A 41 1.82 -15.52 -6.76
CA LEU A 41 1.30 -16.06 -8.02
C LEU A 41 1.90 -17.41 -8.40
N PHE A 42 3.17 -17.66 -8.08
CA PHE A 42 3.88 -18.82 -8.62
C PHE A 42 4.44 -19.77 -7.57
N LYS A 43 4.38 -19.45 -6.26
CA LYS A 43 4.91 -20.28 -5.15
C LYS A 43 6.37 -20.74 -5.30
N THR A 44 7.08 -20.28 -6.32
CA THR A 44 8.47 -20.62 -6.64
C THR A 44 9.22 -19.33 -6.92
N ALA A 45 10.43 -19.19 -6.35
CA ALA A 45 11.22 -17.96 -6.41
C ALA A 45 11.54 -17.48 -7.85
N TRP A 46 11.52 -18.37 -8.84
CA TRP A 46 11.91 -18.07 -10.21
C TRP A 46 11.07 -18.86 -11.25
N PRO A 47 9.89 -18.34 -11.65
CA PRO A 47 9.02 -19.04 -12.60
C PRO A 47 9.35 -18.76 -14.09
N GLY A 48 10.32 -17.89 -14.39
CA GLY A 48 10.82 -17.61 -15.76
C GLY A 48 10.94 -16.12 -16.15
N PHE A 49 11.81 -15.83 -17.12
CA PHE A 49 12.13 -14.45 -17.59
C PHE A 49 10.91 -13.67 -18.09
N TRP A 50 10.05 -14.30 -18.90
CA TRP A 50 8.86 -13.66 -19.49
C TRP A 50 7.85 -13.17 -18.44
N LYS A 51 7.67 -13.92 -17.35
CA LYS A 51 6.74 -13.53 -16.27
C LYS A 51 7.24 -12.33 -15.49
N VAL A 52 8.56 -12.29 -15.22
CA VAL A 52 9.21 -11.16 -14.57
C VAL A 52 9.19 -9.92 -15.47
N ALA A 53 9.46 -10.09 -16.77
CA ALA A 53 9.41 -9.01 -17.76
C ALA A 53 8.00 -8.42 -17.87
N THR A 54 6.96 -9.26 -17.88
CA THR A 54 5.55 -8.82 -17.91
C THR A 54 5.19 -8.04 -16.65
N LEU A 55 5.61 -8.50 -15.46
CA LEU A 55 5.38 -7.77 -14.21
C LEU A 55 6.06 -6.40 -14.20
N ASN A 56 7.33 -6.33 -14.62
CA ASN A 56 8.03 -5.05 -14.72
C ASN A 56 7.37 -4.12 -15.75
N ALA A 57 6.95 -4.65 -16.90
CA ALA A 57 6.23 -3.87 -17.92
C ALA A 57 4.90 -3.31 -17.38
N LEU A 58 4.13 -4.09 -16.62
CA LEU A 58 2.90 -3.63 -15.98
C LEU A 58 3.17 -2.53 -14.95
N VAL A 59 4.19 -2.69 -14.10
CA VAL A 59 4.56 -1.67 -13.11
C VAL A 59 4.99 -0.38 -13.80
N MET A 60 5.85 -0.47 -14.82
CA MET A 60 6.27 0.69 -15.60
C MET A 60 5.09 1.37 -16.31
N ALA A 61 4.18 0.60 -16.92
CA ALA A 61 3.00 1.15 -17.58
C ALA A 61 2.07 1.88 -16.58
N LEU A 62 1.88 1.32 -15.38
CA LEU A 62 1.09 1.96 -14.33
C LEU A 62 1.74 3.27 -13.88
N THR A 63 3.04 3.26 -13.58
CA THR A 63 3.77 4.47 -13.17
C THR A 63 3.77 5.53 -14.28
N PHE A 64 3.96 5.13 -15.53
CA PHE A 64 3.90 6.02 -16.69
C PHE A 64 2.51 6.64 -16.87
N THR A 65 1.44 5.85 -16.73
CA THR A 65 0.07 6.36 -16.85
C THR A 65 -0.24 7.36 -15.74
N LEU A 66 0.15 7.06 -14.49
CA LEU A 66 -0.04 7.98 -13.36
C LEU A 66 0.75 9.29 -13.55
N ALA A 67 1.95 9.22 -14.10
CA ALA A 67 2.76 10.40 -14.42
C ALA A 67 2.16 11.20 -15.59
N ALA A 68 1.68 10.54 -16.64
CA ALA A 68 1.09 11.19 -17.82
C ALA A 68 -0.23 11.90 -17.51
N LEU A 69 -0.97 11.43 -16.49
CA LEU A 69 -2.22 12.05 -16.04
C LEU A 69 -2.02 13.17 -15.00
N ASP A 70 -0.77 13.51 -14.67
CA ASP A 70 -0.43 14.48 -13.61
C ASP A 70 -1.22 14.23 -12.31
N LEU A 71 -1.40 12.95 -11.95
CA LEU A 71 -2.22 12.60 -10.79
C LEU A 71 -1.56 13.13 -9.53
N GLN A 72 -2.33 13.85 -8.72
CA GLN A 72 -1.87 14.35 -7.43
C GLN A 72 -1.41 13.17 -6.56
N ILE A 73 -0.17 13.22 -6.08
CA ILE A 73 0.45 12.18 -5.24
C ILE A 73 -0.43 11.87 -4.02
N SER A 74 -1.05 12.91 -3.45
CA SER A 74 -1.99 12.78 -2.34
C SER A 74 -3.20 11.91 -2.68
N SER A 75 -3.76 12.01 -3.89
CA SER A 75 -4.90 11.21 -4.30
C SER A 75 -4.54 9.73 -4.44
N VAL A 76 -3.41 9.43 -5.11
CA VAL A 76 -2.90 8.06 -5.26
C VAL A 76 -2.64 7.42 -3.90
N LEU A 77 -1.94 8.13 -3.01
CA LEU A 77 -1.63 7.63 -1.66
C LEU A 77 -2.90 7.40 -0.83
N ARG A 78 -3.92 8.25 -1.01
CA ARG A 78 -5.20 8.12 -0.30
C ARG A 78 -5.95 6.85 -0.71
N PHE A 79 -6.05 6.57 -2.02
CA PHE A 79 -6.72 5.36 -2.50
C PHE A 79 -5.95 4.09 -2.15
N THR A 80 -4.64 4.06 -2.41
CA THR A 80 -3.82 2.87 -2.10
C THR A 80 -3.75 2.61 -0.59
N GLY A 81 -3.64 3.67 0.22
CA GLY A 81 -3.64 3.58 1.68
C GLY A 81 -4.98 3.12 2.25
N ALA A 82 -6.11 3.55 1.70
CA ALA A 82 -7.43 3.12 2.17
C ALA A 82 -7.72 1.65 1.86
N ILE A 83 -7.40 1.20 0.63
CA ILE A 83 -7.56 -0.20 0.22
C ILE A 83 -6.61 -1.10 1.01
N GLY A 84 -5.33 -0.72 1.09
CA GLY A 84 -4.31 -1.46 1.86
C GLY A 84 -4.63 -1.50 3.36
N GLY A 85 -5.13 -0.39 3.91
CA GLY A 85 -5.54 -0.29 5.31
C GLY A 85 -6.68 -1.23 5.66
N ILE A 86 -7.80 -1.19 4.91
CA ILE A 86 -8.90 -2.14 5.11
C ILE A 86 -8.41 -3.58 5.00
N SER A 87 -7.67 -3.90 3.94
CA SER A 87 -7.29 -5.28 3.69
C SER A 87 -6.28 -5.81 4.72
N LEU A 88 -5.13 -5.14 4.85
CA LEU A 88 -3.99 -5.68 5.60
C LEU A 88 -4.01 -5.31 7.09
N ILE A 89 -4.53 -4.14 7.44
CA ILE A 89 -4.51 -3.64 8.84
C ILE A 89 -5.77 -4.08 9.59
N PHE A 90 -6.94 -4.07 8.94
CA PHE A 90 -8.20 -4.41 9.59
C PHE A 90 -8.67 -5.84 9.29
N ALA A 91 -8.78 -6.24 8.01
CA ALA A 91 -9.41 -7.51 7.64
C ALA A 91 -8.55 -8.74 7.95
N VAL A 92 -7.25 -8.71 7.63
CA VAL A 92 -6.34 -9.85 7.86
C VAL A 92 -6.23 -10.26 9.33
N PRO A 93 -5.88 -9.37 10.29
CA PRO A 93 -5.76 -9.78 11.69
C PRO A 93 -7.09 -10.27 12.27
N VAL A 94 -8.20 -9.58 11.95
CA VAL A 94 -9.55 -9.98 12.36
C VAL A 94 -9.90 -11.38 11.83
N ALA A 95 -9.58 -11.67 10.57
CA ALA A 95 -9.83 -12.98 9.98
C ALA A 95 -9.00 -14.08 10.65
N ILE A 96 -7.71 -13.82 10.94
CA ILE A 96 -6.82 -14.78 11.58
C ILE A 96 -7.28 -15.09 13.01
N ASP A 97 -7.64 -14.07 13.80
CA ASP A 97 -8.13 -14.24 15.16
C ASP A 97 -9.45 -15.02 15.21
N VAL A 98 -10.40 -14.70 14.32
CA VAL A 98 -11.68 -15.43 14.24
C VAL A 98 -11.48 -16.88 13.84
N LEU A 99 -10.60 -17.17 12.88
CA LEU A 99 -10.29 -18.54 12.47
C LEU A 99 -9.59 -19.33 13.57
N THR A 100 -8.69 -18.70 14.33
CA THR A 100 -7.97 -19.35 15.45
C THR A 100 -8.94 -19.69 16.58
N LYS A 101 -9.79 -18.74 16.99
CA LYS A 101 -10.80 -18.95 18.04
C LYS A 101 -11.88 -19.95 17.65
N ARG A 102 -12.24 -20.04 16.37
CA ARG A 102 -13.14 -21.09 15.86
C ARG A 102 -12.55 -22.50 16.00
N LYS A 103 -11.23 -22.65 15.84
CA LYS A 103 -10.55 -23.94 16.02
C LYS A 103 -10.43 -24.35 17.48
N GLU A 104 -10.29 -23.38 18.39
CA GLU A 104 -10.17 -23.63 19.83
C GLU A 104 -11.52 -23.84 20.53
N GLY A 105 -12.65 -23.62 19.85
CA GLY A 105 -14.00 -23.81 20.41
C GLY A 105 -14.39 -22.81 21.51
N SER A 106 -13.49 -21.90 21.90
CA SER A 106 -13.68 -20.90 22.95
C SER A 106 -13.82 -19.51 22.35
N ALA A 107 -15.04 -19.20 21.91
CA ALA A 107 -15.33 -17.88 21.37
C ALA A 107 -16.23 -17.10 22.32
N TRP A 108 -15.61 -16.25 23.14
CA TRP A 108 -16.35 -15.31 23.99
C TRP A 108 -17.08 -14.28 23.11
N VAL A 109 -18.39 -14.11 23.35
CA VAL A 109 -19.28 -13.25 22.54
C VAL A 109 -18.76 -11.81 22.42
N GLY A 110 -18.18 -11.25 23.49
CA GLY A 110 -17.62 -9.89 23.44
C GLY A 110 -16.37 -9.75 22.57
N THR A 111 -15.66 -10.85 22.25
CA THR A 111 -14.57 -10.81 21.26
C THR A 111 -15.14 -10.51 19.87
N TYR A 112 -16.25 -11.14 19.49
CA TYR A 112 -16.88 -10.90 18.20
C TYR A 112 -17.40 -9.46 18.07
N VAL A 113 -17.91 -8.88 19.16
CA VAL A 113 -18.34 -7.48 19.19
C VAL A 113 -17.15 -6.54 18.96
N LEU A 114 -16.02 -6.76 19.63
CA LEU A 114 -14.82 -5.96 19.42
C LEU A 114 -14.28 -6.06 17.98
N HIS A 115 -14.29 -7.26 17.38
CA HIS A 115 -13.88 -7.44 15.98
C HIS A 115 -14.83 -6.70 15.02
N GLY A 116 -16.14 -6.73 15.30
CA GLY A 116 -17.13 -5.96 14.57
C GLY A 116 -16.89 -4.45 14.65
N ILE A 117 -16.56 -3.92 15.83
CA ILE A 117 -16.23 -2.50 16.02
C ILE A 117 -14.97 -2.12 15.23
N ILE A 118 -13.91 -2.94 15.30
CA ILE A 118 -12.65 -2.70 14.56
C ILE A 118 -12.90 -2.69 13.05
N MET A 119 -13.69 -3.65 12.54
CA MET A 119 -14.07 -3.70 11.12
C MET A 119 -14.91 -2.47 10.73
N ALA A 120 -15.87 -2.06 11.57
CA ALA A 120 -16.71 -0.89 11.34
C ALA A 120 -15.90 0.41 11.32
N ILE A 121 -14.92 0.56 12.22
CA ILE A 121 -13.98 1.69 12.21
C ILE A 121 -13.17 1.70 10.90
N GLY A 122 -12.68 0.55 10.45
CA GLY A 122 -11.97 0.45 9.17
C GLY A 122 -12.82 0.87 7.97
N ILE A 123 -14.09 0.44 7.93
CA ILE A 123 -15.06 0.85 6.89
C ILE A 123 -15.34 2.35 6.98
N LEU A 124 -15.49 2.90 8.18
CA LEU A 124 -15.71 4.33 8.37
C LEU A 124 -14.53 5.15 7.85
N PHE A 125 -13.28 4.77 8.15
CA PHE A 125 -12.10 5.44 7.62
C PHE A 125 -12.03 5.41 6.09
N PHE A 126 -12.44 4.31 5.47
CA PHE A 126 -12.55 4.23 4.02
C PHE A 126 -13.62 5.16 3.48
N ILE A 127 -14.82 5.18 4.06
CA ILE A 127 -15.88 6.09 3.60
C ILE A 127 -15.45 7.54 3.75
N LEU A 128 -14.86 7.91 4.89
CA LEU A 128 -14.33 9.26 5.14
C LEU A 128 -13.26 9.65 4.13
N GLN A 129 -12.44 8.69 3.68
CA GLN A 129 -11.44 8.95 2.66
C GLN A 129 -12.08 9.39 1.33
N PHE A 130 -13.18 8.78 0.90
CA PHE A 130 -13.85 9.12 -0.36
C PHE A 130 -14.77 10.33 -0.21
N VAL A 131 -15.35 10.56 0.97
CA VAL A 131 -16.21 11.73 1.22
C VAL A 131 -15.41 13.04 1.22
N ASN A 132 -14.15 12.98 1.65
CA ASN A 132 -13.24 14.12 1.72
C ASN A 132 -12.26 14.18 0.53
N ALA A 133 -12.46 13.37 -0.52
CA ALA A 133 -11.62 13.33 -1.73
C ALA A 133 -12.27 14.12 -2.85
#